data_AF-A0A8S0HC90-F1
#
_entry.id   AF-A0A8S0HC90-F1
#
_cell.length_a   1.000
_cell.length_b   1.000
_cell.length_c   1.000
_cell.angle_alpha   90.00
_cell.angle_beta   90.00
_cell.angle_gamma   90.00
#
_symmetry.space_group_name_H-M   'P 1'
#
loop_
_entity.id
_entity.type
_entity.pdbx_description
1 polymer ?
#
loop_
_entity_poly.entity_id
_entity_poly.type
_entity_poly.pdbx_seq_one_letter_code
_entity_poly.pdbx_strand_id
1 'polypeptide(L)' 'MREHHHPPHREHGDSHEIFERRPGRERGGRGPRVFAPGDLKLLLLALIAEQPCHGYDLIRQIESMFDGAYSPSPG' A
#
# COMPACT_ATOMS: atom_id res chain seq x y z
N MET A 1 33.88 2.58 -45.28
CA MET A 1 33.24 2.88 -43.97
C MET A 1 31.81 2.36 -44.03
N ARG A 2 31.44 1.54 -43.05
CA ARG A 2 30.15 0.83 -42.88
C ARG A 2 29.00 1.83 -42.67
N GLU A 3 27.93 1.80 -43.45
CA GLU A 3 26.63 1.08 -43.32
C GLU A 3 25.57 1.70 -42.36
N HIS A 4 24.32 1.66 -42.86
CA HIS A 4 22.99 1.54 -42.20
C HIS A 4 22.14 2.76 -41.72
N HIS A 5 21.00 2.93 -42.44
CA HIS A 5 19.58 3.03 -42.01
C HIS A 5 19.10 4.08 -40.98
N HIS A 6 18.05 4.87 -41.29
CA HIS A 6 16.62 4.60 -40.91
C HIS A 6 15.67 5.77 -41.37
N PRO A 7 14.43 5.51 -41.80
CA PRO A 7 13.45 6.55 -42.18
C PRO A 7 12.68 7.13 -40.96
N PRO A 8 12.06 8.32 -41.04
CA PRO A 8 11.18 8.81 -39.99
C PRO A 8 9.80 8.15 -40.10
N HIS A 9 9.49 7.26 -39.16
CA HIS A 9 8.19 6.60 -39.07
C HIS A 9 7.28 7.33 -38.08
N ARG A 10 6.32 8.07 -38.65
CA ARG A 10 4.88 8.10 -38.33
C ARG A 10 4.44 8.49 -36.91
N GLU A 11 3.59 9.53 -36.89
CA GLU A 11 2.62 9.83 -35.85
C GLU A 11 1.86 8.59 -35.37
N HIS A 12 1.83 8.39 -34.05
CA HIS A 12 0.77 7.65 -33.39
C HIS A 12 0.22 8.57 -32.31
N GLY A 13 -0.94 9.17 -32.58
CA GLY A 13 -1.74 9.79 -31.55
C GLY A 13 -2.27 8.69 -30.64
N ASP A 14 -1.74 8.62 -29.42
CA ASP A 14 -2.40 7.95 -28.31
C ASP A 14 -2.87 9.05 -27.36
N SER A 15 -4.14 9.40 -27.51
CA SER A 15 -4.90 10.04 -26.46
C SER A 15 -4.88 9.11 -25.26
N HIS A 16 -4.37 9.56 -24.10
CA HIS A 16 -4.90 9.37 -22.75
C HIS A 16 -3.81 9.73 -21.73
N GLU A 17 -4.22 10.21 -20.56
CA GLU A 17 -3.38 10.56 -19.39
C GLU A 17 -2.82 11.99 -19.30
N ILE A 18 -3.71 12.98 -19.44
CA ILE A 18 -3.68 14.12 -18.52
C ILE A 18 -4.41 13.68 -17.25
N PHE A 19 -3.80 12.79 -16.48
CA PHE A 19 -4.14 12.62 -15.07
C PHE A 19 -2.88 12.89 -14.28
N GLU A 20 -2.82 14.13 -13.77
CA GLU A 20 -2.11 14.53 -12.57
C GLU A 20 -1.06 13.54 -12.07
N ARG A 21 0.22 13.78 -12.42
CA ARG A 21 1.34 13.29 -11.62
C ARG A 21 1.25 13.94 -10.23
N ARG A 22 0.39 13.40 -9.37
CA ARG A 22 0.53 13.55 -7.93
C ARG A 22 1.83 12.84 -7.56
N PRO A 23 2.77 13.47 -6.85
CA PRO A 23 3.92 12.76 -6.33
C PRO A 23 3.39 11.75 -5.33
N GLY A 24 3.27 10.49 -5.77
CA GLY A 24 2.99 9.37 -4.90
C GLY A 24 4.09 9.34 -3.86
N ARG A 25 3.74 9.72 -2.63
CA ARG A 25 4.57 9.60 -1.44
C ARG A 25 5.29 8.25 -1.46
N GLU A 26 6.59 8.32 -1.66
CA GLU A 26 7.62 7.47 -1.04
C GLU A 26 7.12 6.08 -0.62
N ARG A 27 6.87 5.22 -1.61
CA ARG A 27 6.83 3.78 -1.38
C ARG A 27 8.27 3.28 -1.29
N GLY A 28 8.92 3.44 -0.14
CA GLY A 28 10.36 3.15 -0.06
C GLY A 28 10.98 2.87 1.31
N GLY A 29 10.23 2.90 2.41
CA GLY A 29 10.79 2.64 3.73
C GLY A 29 9.76 2.05 4.67
N ARG A 30 9.39 0.78 4.48
CA ARG A 30 8.72 0.06 5.56
C ARG A 30 9.76 -0.06 6.67
N GLY A 31 9.67 0.81 7.68
CA GLY A 31 10.36 0.63 8.94
C GLY A 31 10.12 -0.78 9.50
N PRO A 32 10.87 -1.17 10.55
CA PRO A 32 10.71 -2.48 11.16
C PRO A 32 9.22 -2.80 11.39
N ARG A 33 8.77 -3.95 10.86
CA ARG A 33 7.37 -4.37 11.02
C ARG A 33 7.14 -4.69 12.49
N VAL A 34 6.06 -4.16 13.05
CA VAL A 34 5.64 -4.48 14.42
C VAL A 34 5.25 -5.95 14.56
N PHE A 35 4.66 -6.53 13.50
CA PHE A 35 4.21 -7.92 13.47
C PHE A 35 5.03 -8.76 12.48
N ALA A 36 5.28 -10.02 12.83
CA ALA A 36 5.76 -11.00 11.87
C ALA A 36 4.68 -11.25 10.79
N PRO A 37 5.06 -11.83 9.63
CA PRO A 37 4.09 -12.16 8.60
C PRO A 37 2.97 -13.07 9.13
N GLY A 38 1.76 -12.54 9.22
CA GLY A 38 0.57 -13.30 9.65
C GLY A 38 0.13 -13.07 11.09
N ASP A 39 0.99 -12.58 11.98
CA ASP A 39 0.65 -12.42 13.40
C ASP A 39 -0.49 -11.43 13.63
N LEU A 40 -0.51 -10.33 12.86
CA LEU A 40 -1.62 -9.38 12.90
C LEU A 40 -2.96 -10.06 12.58
N LYS A 41 -2.97 -11.03 11.65
CA LYS A 41 -4.19 -11.77 11.30
C LYS A 41 -4.64 -12.65 12.47
N LEU A 42 -3.71 -13.28 13.18
CA LEU A 42 -4.03 -14.09 14.35
C LEU A 42 -4.57 -13.23 15.49
N LEU A 43 -3.98 -12.06 15.73
CA LEU A 43 -4.50 -11.09 16.69
C LEU A 43 -5.94 -10.67 16.34
N LEU A 44 -6.19 -10.28 15.09
CA LEU A 44 -7.54 -9.90 14.64
C LEU A 44 -8.57 -11.01 14.83
N LEU A 45 -8.20 -12.26 14.50
CA LEU A 45 -9.07 -13.42 14.69
C LEU A 45 -9.35 -13.69 16.17
N ALA A 46 -8.36 -13.52 17.05
CA ALA A 46 -8.55 -13.66 18.49
C ALA A 46 -9.53 -12.61 19.04
N LEU A 47 -9.37 -11.34 18.65
CA LEU A 47 -10.27 -10.26 19.07
C LEU A 47 -11.71 -10.50 18.60
N ILE A 48 -11.89 -10.91 17.34
CA ILE A 48 -13.23 -11.22 16.80
C ILE A 48 -13.85 -12.44 17.49
N ALA A 49 -13.04 -13.43 17.85
CA ALA A 49 -13.50 -14.61 18.57
C ALA A 49 -13.98 -14.29 19.99
N GLU A 50 -13.39 -13.29 20.65
CA GLU A 50 -13.87 -12.78 21.94
C GLU A 50 -15.15 -11.95 21.80
N GLN A 51 -15.17 -11.01 20.86
CA GLN A 51 -16.33 -10.17 20.58
C GLN A 51 -16.38 -9.78 19.10
N PRO A 52 -17.49 -10.04 18.38
CA PRO A 52 -17.66 -9.52 17.02
C PRO A 52 -17.64 -7.99 17.01
N CYS A 53 -16.67 -7.41 16.29
CA CYS A 53 -16.47 -5.97 16.16
C CYS A 53 -16.23 -5.56 14.70
N HIS A 54 -16.45 -4.28 14.36
CA HIS A 54 -16.14 -3.79 13.02
C HIS A 54 -14.62 -3.60 12.83
N GLY A 55 -14.17 -3.57 11.58
CA GLY A 55 -12.75 -3.37 11.26
C GLY A 55 -12.16 -2.09 11.88
N TYR A 56 -12.91 -0.99 11.89
CA TYR A 56 -12.47 0.25 12.53
C TYR A 56 -12.38 0.15 14.05
N ASP A 57 -13.29 -0.60 14.68
CA ASP A 57 -13.25 -0.85 16.12
C ASP A 57 -11.99 -1.64 16.48
N LEU A 58 -11.64 -2.66 15.67
CA LEU A 58 -10.40 -3.44 15.83
C LEU A 58 -9.16 -2.56 15.67
N ILE A 59 -9.15 -1.65 14.68
CA ILE A 59 -8.04 -0.72 14.48
C ILE A 59 -7.86 0.17 15.71
N ARG A 60 -8.95 0.75 16.24
CA ARG A 60 -8.91 1.59 17.45
C ARG A 60 -8.48 0.83 18.68
N GLN A 61 -8.95 -0.41 18.83
CA GLN A 61 -8.58 -1.26 19.95
C GLN A 61 -7.08 -1.61 19.90
N ILE A 62 -6.57 -1.97 18.71
CA ILE A 62 -5.14 -2.23 18.51
C ILE A 62 -4.33 -0.96 18.77
N GLU A 63 -4.73 0.20 18.24
CA GLU A 63 -4.10 1.49 18.53
C GLU A 63 -3.99 1.75 20.04
N SER A 64 -5.05 1.49 20.79
CA SER A 64 -5.09 1.61 22.25
C SER A 64 -4.15 0.62 22.95
N MET A 65 -4.08 -0.65 22.50
CA MET A 65 -3.19 -1.67 23.07
C MET A 65 -1.70 -1.32 22.94
N PHE A 66 -1.34 -0.51 21.93
CA PHE A 66 0.03 -0.05 21.70
C PHE A 66 0.26 1.39 22.18
N ASP A 67 -0.63 1.95 23.02
CA ASP A 67 -0.55 3.34 23.49
C ASP A 67 -0.37 4.36 22.35
N GLY A 68 -0.99 4.10 21.20
CA GLY A 68 -0.88 4.92 19.98
C GLY A 68 0.43 4.77 19.20
N ALA A 69 1.38 3.94 19.66
CA ALA A 69 2.64 3.69 18.96
C ALA A 69 2.47 2.88 17.66
N TYR A 70 1.35 2.20 17.51
CA TYR A 70 1.02 1.41 16.31
C TYR A 70 -0.46 1.43 16.01
N SER A 71 -0.83 1.79 14.78
CA SER A 71 -2.19 1.68 14.27
C SER A 71 -2.16 0.93 12.92
N PRO A 72 -2.85 -0.22 12.79
CA PRO A 72 -2.89 -0.96 11.53
C PRO A 72 -3.70 -0.20 10.47
N SER A 73 -3.33 -0.37 9.20
CA SER A 73 -4.11 0.19 8.09
C SER A 73 -5.45 -0.53 7.92
N PRO A 74 -6.51 0.16 7.43
CA PRO A 74 -7.79 -0.48 7.12
C PRO A 74 -7.76 -1.46 5.93
N GLY A 75 -6.69 -1.41 5.12
CA GLY A 75 -6.50 -2.21 3.92
C GLY A 75 -5.22 -3.04 3.97
#